data_AF-A0A524FVH9-F1
#
_entry.id   AF-A0A524FVH9-F1
#
_cell.length_a   1.000
_cell.length_b   1.000
_cell.length_c   1.000
_cell.angle_alpha   90.00
_cell.angle_beta   90.00
_cell.angle_gamma   90.00
#
_symmetry.space_group_name_H-M   'P 1'
#
loop_
_entity.id
_entity.type
_entity.pdbx_description
1 polymer ?
#
loop_
_entity_poly.entity_id
_entity_poly.type
_entity_poly.pdbx_seq_one_letter_code
_entity_poly.pdbx_strand_id
1 'polypeptide(L)'
;MTKSVVLSHGDLDGITSGAIALLQFPGSAFYFTKPSQVHQDLFRVAKDKPDIVHISDIAVNSRKFENIIQALDSFPEATTIYWTDHHPMTSKQKRALSSRVDLFHEVGPLIVNWTNLDIRSKQSAHQRQWAVMVVEYP
;
A
#
# COMPACT_ATOMS: atom_id res chain seq x y z
N MET A 1 2.98 -6.78 20.30
CA MET A 1 3.57 -6.13 19.11
C MET A 1 2.49 -6.09 18.06
N THR A 2 2.31 -4.95 17.38
CA THR A 2 1.34 -4.80 16.29
C THR A 2 1.68 -5.76 15.15
N LYS A 3 0.71 -6.56 14.71
CA LYS A 3 0.89 -7.52 13.61
C LYS A 3 0.63 -6.79 12.30
N SER A 4 1.70 -6.46 11.58
CA SER A 4 1.63 -5.71 10.33
C SER A 4 2.20 -6.49 9.14
N VAL A 5 1.63 -6.25 7.96
CA VAL A 5 2.03 -6.87 6.68
C VAL A 5 2.22 -5.80 5.62
N VAL A 6 3.30 -5.91 4.85
CA VAL A 6 3.55 -5.09 3.65
C VAL A 6 3.48 -5.99 2.42
N LEU A 7 2.63 -5.63 1.47
CA LEU A 7 2.52 -6.22 0.14
C LEU A 7 3.01 -5.19 -0.87
N SER A 8 4.05 -5.51 -1.65
CA SER A 8 4.57 -4.57 -2.65
C SER A 8 4.83 -5.21 -3.99
N HIS A 9 4.90 -4.40 -5.05
CA HIS A 9 5.38 -4.86 -6.34
C HIS A 9 6.87 -5.23 -6.29
N GLY A 10 7.29 -6.11 -7.21
CA GLY A 10 8.64 -6.68 -7.22
C GLY A 10 9.65 -5.95 -8.11
N ASP A 11 9.27 -4.83 -8.74
CA ASP A 11 10.19 -3.98 -9.48
C ASP A 11 10.81 -2.90 -8.58
N LEU A 12 11.57 -1.99 -9.19
CA LEU A 12 12.32 -0.98 -8.44
C LEU A 12 11.40 -0.03 -7.64
N ASP A 13 10.28 0.40 -8.22
CA ASP A 13 9.36 1.33 -7.56
C ASP A 13 8.60 0.64 -6.41
N GLY A 14 8.14 -0.60 -6.64
CA GLY A 14 7.58 -1.46 -5.61
C GLY A 14 8.55 -1.80 -4.48
N ILE A 15 9.80 -2.15 -4.79
CA ILE A 15 10.82 -2.43 -3.75
C ILE A 15 11.07 -1.19 -2.89
N THR A 16 11.20 -0.02 -3.52
CA THR A 16 11.53 1.21 -2.80
C THR A 16 10.36 1.70 -1.95
N SER A 17 9.14 1.71 -2.49
CA SER A 17 7.92 2.03 -1.75
C SER A 17 7.67 1.05 -0.60
N GLY A 18 7.90 -0.23 -0.83
CA GLY A 18 7.83 -1.27 0.18
C GLY A 18 8.85 -1.08 1.32
N ALA A 19 10.08 -0.70 0.99
CA ALA A 19 11.11 -0.37 2.00
C ALA A 19 10.72 0.84 2.85
N ILE A 20 10.14 1.88 2.25
CA ILE A 20 9.60 3.04 2.99
C ILE A 20 8.48 2.59 3.95
N ALA A 21 7.58 1.71 3.51
CA ALA A 21 6.54 1.17 4.38
C ALA A 21 7.14 0.39 5.57
N LEU A 22 8.22 -0.37 5.37
CA LEU A 22 8.94 -1.05 6.45
C LEU A 22 9.58 -0.09 7.47
N LEU A 23 10.02 1.10 7.05
CA LEU A 23 10.52 2.12 7.98
C LEU A 23 9.40 2.68 8.86
N GLN A 24 8.19 2.81 8.31
CA GLN A 24 7.01 3.27 9.05
C GLN A 24 6.43 2.16 9.96
N PHE A 25 6.50 0.91 9.53
CA PHE A 25 5.98 -0.25 10.22
C PHE A 25 7.09 -1.29 10.48
N PRO A 26 8.04 -0.98 11.39
CA PRO A 26 9.18 -1.85 11.65
C PRO A 26 8.72 -3.21 12.20
N GLY A 27 9.33 -4.28 11.69
CA GLY A 27 8.98 -5.66 12.07
C GLY A 27 7.81 -6.27 11.28
N SER A 28 7.24 -5.56 10.30
CA SER A 28 6.20 -6.13 9.42
C SER A 28 6.71 -7.32 8.62
N ALA A 29 5.84 -8.30 8.38
CA ALA A 29 6.10 -9.31 7.35
C ALA A 29 6.01 -8.66 5.97
N PHE A 30 6.97 -8.94 5.09
CA PHE A 30 7.05 -8.36 3.75
C PHE A 30 6.86 -9.42 2.68
N TYR A 31 5.97 -9.16 1.72
CA TYR A 31 5.74 -10.05 0.58
C TYR A 31 5.68 -9.27 -0.72
N PHE A 32 6.25 -9.86 -1.77
CA PHE A 32 6.01 -9.40 -3.12
C PHE A 32 4.66 -9.89 -3.63
N THR A 33 3.95 -9.04 -4.36
CA THR A 33 2.74 -9.38 -5.08
C THR A 33 2.72 -8.70 -6.46
N LYS A 34 1.66 -8.94 -7.22
CA LYS A 34 1.46 -8.40 -8.57
C LYS A 34 -0.02 -8.19 -8.87
N PRO A 35 -0.38 -7.32 -9.83
CA PRO A 35 -1.77 -7.03 -10.19
C PRO A 35 -2.65 -8.27 -10.46
N SER A 36 -2.06 -9.32 -11.04
CA SER A 36 -2.78 -10.56 -11.36
C SER A 36 -3.04 -11.46 -10.16
N GLN A 37 -2.39 -11.23 -9.01
CA GLN A 37 -2.42 -12.12 -7.85
C GLN A 37 -2.87 -11.45 -6.54
N VAL A 38 -2.79 -10.12 -6.42
CA VAL A 38 -3.04 -9.38 -5.17
C VAL A 38 -4.31 -9.78 -4.42
N HIS A 39 -5.42 -10.06 -5.13
CA HIS A 39 -6.66 -10.56 -4.53
C HIS A 39 -6.47 -11.87 -3.73
N GLN A 40 -5.68 -12.82 -4.24
CA GLN A 40 -5.39 -14.08 -3.54
C GLN A 40 -4.49 -13.86 -2.34
N ASP A 41 -3.51 -12.97 -2.47
CA ASP A 41 -2.59 -12.67 -1.37
C ASP A 41 -3.32 -11.94 -0.24
N LEU A 42 -4.23 -11.02 -0.58
CA LEU A 42 -5.12 -10.38 0.40
C LEU A 42 -6.00 -11.41 1.13
N PHE A 43 -6.61 -12.37 0.42
CA PHE A 43 -7.35 -13.45 1.09
C PHE A 43 -6.49 -14.30 2.03
N ARG A 44 -5.21 -14.52 1.70
CA ARG A 44 -4.29 -15.25 2.57
C ARG A 44 -3.97 -14.42 3.81
N VAL A 45 -3.60 -13.16 3.61
CA VAL A 45 -3.26 -12.21 4.68
C VAL A 45 -4.45 -11.97 5.63
N ALA A 46 -5.68 -11.90 5.13
CA ALA A 46 -6.87 -11.72 5.95
C ALA A 46 -7.09 -12.84 6.97
N LYS A 47 -6.70 -14.09 6.66
CA LYS A 47 -6.81 -15.23 7.60
C LYS A 47 -5.98 -15.03 8.85
N ASP A 48 -4.87 -14.32 8.72
CA ASP A 48 -3.94 -14.02 9.79
C ASP A 48 -4.40 -12.85 10.66
N LYS A 49 -5.47 -12.14 10.28
CA LYS A 49 -6.06 -11.01 11.01
C LYS A 49 -5.01 -9.99 11.48
N PRO A 50 -4.18 -9.43 10.58
CA PRO A 50 -3.22 -8.40 10.96
C PRO A 50 -3.93 -7.14 11.44
N ASP A 51 -3.27 -6.38 12.30
CA ASP A 51 -3.75 -5.05 12.72
C ASP A 51 -3.59 -4.03 11.58
N ILE A 52 -2.52 -4.17 10.78
CA ILE A 52 -2.17 -3.25 9.70
C ILE A 52 -1.78 -4.01 8.43
N VAL A 53 -2.28 -3.57 7.28
CA VAL A 53 -1.83 -4.02 5.96
C VAL A 53 -1.46 -2.81 5.12
N HIS A 54 -0.26 -2.81 4.55
CA HIS A 54 0.17 -1.80 3.59
C HIS A 54 0.34 -2.43 2.21
N ILE A 55 -0.28 -1.85 1.19
CA ILE A 55 -0.23 -2.31 -0.19
C ILE A 55 0.40 -1.19 -1.01
N SER A 56 1.52 -1.47 -1.69
CA SER A 56 2.24 -0.47 -2.47
C SER A 56 2.49 -0.91 -3.90
N ASP A 57 2.30 0.03 -4.83
CA ASP A 57 2.65 -0.09 -6.25
C ASP A 57 1.93 -1.22 -7.01
N ILE A 58 0.70 -1.53 -6.60
CA ILE A 58 -0.08 -2.59 -7.25
C ILE A 58 -1.21 -1.99 -8.08
N ALA A 59 -1.03 -2.03 -9.40
CA ALA A 59 -2.07 -1.69 -10.35
C ALA A 59 -3.34 -2.54 -10.13
N VAL A 60 -4.49 -1.88 -10.20
CA VAL A 60 -5.79 -2.54 -10.08
C VAL A 60 -6.16 -3.27 -11.38
N ASN A 61 -6.24 -4.61 -11.33
CA ASN A 61 -6.71 -5.39 -12.46
C ASN A 61 -8.24 -5.39 -12.56
N SER A 62 -8.80 -4.74 -13.58
CA SER A 62 -10.25 -4.63 -13.80
C SER A 62 -10.98 -5.98 -13.86
N ARG A 63 -10.34 -7.05 -14.37
CA ARG A 63 -10.95 -8.39 -14.44
C ARG A 63 -11.01 -9.08 -13.07
N LYS A 64 -10.22 -8.59 -12.10
CA LYS A 64 -10.13 -9.13 -10.74
C LYS A 64 -10.63 -8.14 -9.69
N PHE A 65 -11.18 -7.00 -10.12
CA PHE A 65 -11.54 -5.92 -9.21
C PHE A 65 -12.54 -6.36 -8.16
N GLU A 66 -13.59 -7.07 -8.55
CA GLU A 66 -14.56 -7.62 -7.60
C GLU A 66 -13.92 -8.60 -6.61
N ASN A 67 -12.93 -9.38 -7.03
CA ASN A 67 -12.19 -10.25 -6.11
C ASN A 67 -11.29 -9.47 -5.16
N ILE A 68 -10.71 -8.35 -5.59
CA ILE A 68 -9.94 -7.45 -4.71
C ILE A 68 -10.87 -6.88 -3.63
N ILE A 69 -12.05 -6.40 -4.04
CA ILE A 69 -13.07 -5.86 -3.13
C ILE A 69 -13.50 -6.92 -2.11
N GLN A 70 -13.84 -8.14 -2.57
CA GLN A 70 -14.18 -9.25 -1.68
C GLN A 70 -13.05 -9.63 -0.72
N ALA A 71 -11.80 -9.56 -1.17
CA ALA A 71 -10.65 -9.84 -0.32
C ALA A 71 -10.46 -8.76 0.75
N LEU A 72 -10.63 -7.48 0.40
CA LEU A 72 -10.62 -6.38 1.36
C LEU A 72 -11.76 -6.50 2.39
N ASP A 73 -12.96 -6.87 1.95
CA ASP A 73 -14.12 -7.08 2.82
C ASP A 73 -13.97 -8.32 3.73
N SER A 74 -12.95 -9.16 3.51
CA SER A 74 -12.65 -10.33 4.35
C SER A 74 -11.79 -10.01 5.58
N PHE A 75 -11.23 -8.80 5.66
CA PHE A 75 -10.49 -8.36 6.82
C PHE A 75 -11.43 -7.99 7.98
N PRO A 76 -11.00 -8.19 9.24
CA PRO A 76 -11.69 -7.61 10.39
C PRO A 76 -11.85 -6.10 10.25
N GLU A 77 -12.96 -5.54 10.73
CA GLU A 77 -13.20 -4.08 10.73
C GLU A 77 -12.12 -3.30 11.49
N ALA A 78 -11.47 -3.93 12.47
CA ALA A 78 -10.36 -3.35 13.22
C ALA A 78 -9.03 -3.30 12.45
N THR A 79 -8.91 -3.98 11.30
CA THR A 79 -7.70 -3.95 10.48
C THR A 79 -7.63 -2.67 9.68
N THR A 80 -6.55 -1.91 9.84
CA THR A 80 -6.29 -0.73 9.00
C THR A 80 -5.54 -1.14 7.74
N ILE A 81 -6.10 -0.81 6.58
CA ILE A 81 -5.51 -1.11 5.27
C ILE A 81 -5.11 0.19 4.58
N TYR A 82 -3.84 0.32 4.23
CA TYR A 82 -3.30 1.40 3.42
C TYR A 82 -3.05 0.90 2.00
N TRP A 83 -3.45 1.67 1.00
CA TRP A 83 -3.14 1.38 -0.41
C TRP A 83 -2.53 2.61 -1.06
N THR A 84 -1.28 2.48 -1.49
CA THR A 84 -0.51 3.56 -2.14
C THR A 84 -0.15 3.14 -3.55
N ASP A 85 -0.72 3.80 -4.55
CA ASP A 85 -0.54 3.43 -5.96
C ASP A 85 -0.56 4.66 -6.88
N HIS A 86 0.11 4.59 -8.03
CA HIS A 86 0.14 5.64 -9.06
C HIS A 86 -0.44 5.20 -10.41
N HIS A 87 -0.73 3.90 -10.55
CA HIS A 87 -1.23 3.37 -11.81
C HIS A 87 -2.61 3.93 -12.19
N PRO A 88 -2.95 3.97 -13.50
CA PRO A 88 -4.26 4.43 -13.94
C PRO A 88 -5.38 3.60 -13.31
N MET A 89 -6.37 4.31 -12.75
CA MET A 89 -7.54 3.70 -12.12
C MET A 89 -8.80 4.45 -12.53
N THR A 90 -9.87 3.72 -12.86
CA THR A 90 -11.15 4.37 -13.17
C THR A 90 -11.76 5.01 -11.92
N SER A 91 -12.57 6.06 -12.08
CA SER A 91 -13.25 6.72 -10.94
C SER A 91 -14.16 5.76 -10.15
N LYS A 92 -14.71 4.72 -10.81
CA LYS A 92 -15.49 3.67 -10.15
C LYS A 92 -14.59 2.83 -9.23
N GLN A 93 -13.43 2.42 -9.71
CA GLN A 93 -12.46 1.64 -8.93
C GLN A 93 -11.93 2.47 -7.76
N LYS A 94 -11.54 3.73 -8.01
CA LYS A 94 -11.03 4.64 -6.98
C LYS A 94 -12.01 4.80 -5.83
N ARG A 95 -13.29 5.09 -6.15
CA ARG A 95 -14.36 5.24 -5.15
C ARG A 95 -14.60 3.97 -4.33
N ALA A 96 -14.58 2.81 -4.98
CA ALA A 96 -14.83 1.53 -4.32
C ALA A 96 -13.65 1.08 -3.44
N LEU A 97 -12.41 1.42 -3.81
CA LEU A 97 -11.24 1.19 -2.96
C LEU A 97 -11.21 2.15 -1.79
N SER A 98 -11.38 3.46 -2.02
CA SER A 98 -11.32 4.48 -0.97
C SER A 98 -12.39 4.33 0.11
N SER A 99 -13.43 3.52 -0.12
CA SER A 99 -14.43 3.20 0.90
C SER A 99 -14.02 2.05 1.84
N ARG A 100 -12.87 1.40 1.60
CA ARG A 100 -12.39 0.21 2.32
C ARG A 100 -10.97 0.35 2.85
N VAL A 101 -10.18 1.22 2.21
CA VAL A 101 -8.77 1.42 2.52
C VAL A 101 -8.49 2.91 2.62
N ASP A 102 -7.48 3.25 3.39
CA ASP A 102 -6.83 4.56 3.33
C ASP A 102 -6.04 4.63 2.02
N LEU A 103 -6.68 5.18 0.99
CA LEU A 103 -6.17 5.19 -0.38
C LEU A 103 -5.39 6.48 -0.63
N PHE A 104 -4.09 6.33 -0.85
CA PHE A 104 -3.27 7.36 -1.47
C PHE A 104 -3.08 7.02 -2.96
N HIS A 105 -3.65 7.86 -3.83
CA HIS A 105 -3.60 7.64 -5.28
C HIS A 105 -3.37 8.94 -6.05
N GLU A 106 -2.16 9.08 -6.58
CA GLU A 106 -1.74 10.18 -7.46
C GLU A 106 -1.04 9.63 -8.70
N VAL A 107 -1.48 10.07 -9.88
CA VAL A 107 -0.89 9.65 -11.15
C VAL A 107 0.35 10.51 -11.41
N GLY A 108 1.52 9.88 -11.43
CA GLY A 108 2.80 10.53 -11.62
C GLY A 108 3.90 9.55 -11.98
N PRO A 109 5.16 10.00 -12.21
CA PRO A 109 6.20 9.16 -12.78
C PRO A 109 6.67 8.01 -11.88
N LEU A 110 6.64 8.15 -10.54
CA LEU A 110 7.05 7.10 -9.58
C LEU A 110 6.24 7.19 -8.27
N ILE A 111 5.80 6.05 -7.73
CA ILE A 111 5.06 5.96 -6.45
C ILE A 111 5.94 6.28 -5.22
N VAL A 112 7.25 6.11 -5.34
CA VAL A 112 8.21 6.38 -4.24
C VAL A 112 8.15 7.82 -3.72
N ASN A 113 7.96 8.80 -4.61
CA ASN A 113 7.87 10.21 -4.22
C ASN A 113 6.61 10.48 -3.40
N TRP A 114 5.54 9.76 -3.70
CA TRP A 114 4.23 9.99 -3.13
C TRP A 114 3.98 9.21 -1.84
N THR A 115 4.52 8.00 -1.74
CA THR A 115 4.51 7.21 -0.49
C THR A 115 5.13 8.01 0.64
N ASN A 116 6.23 8.72 0.36
CA ASN A 116 6.85 9.65 1.31
C ASN A 116 5.95 10.85 1.66
N LEU A 117 5.19 11.40 0.71
CA LEU A 117 4.30 12.54 0.93
C LEU A 117 3.07 12.18 1.79
N ASP A 118 2.44 11.02 1.55
CA ASP A 118 1.31 10.55 2.37
C ASP A 118 1.74 10.34 3.83
N ILE A 119 2.87 9.65 4.01
CA ILE A 119 3.46 9.40 5.33
C ILE A 119 3.80 10.72 6.03
N ARG A 120 4.35 11.72 5.32
CA ARG A 120 4.64 13.05 5.87
C ARG A 120 3.39 13.82 6.32
N SER A 121 2.26 13.64 5.62
CA SER A 121 1.00 14.31 5.96
C SER A 121 0.40 13.80 7.28
N LYS A 122 0.72 12.54 7.63
CA LYS A 122 0.23 11.84 8.82
C LYS A 122 1.23 11.87 10.00
N GLN A 123 2.40 12.48 9.85
CA GLN A 123 3.46 12.57 10.88
C GLN A 123 3.63 13.97 11.49
N SER A 124 4.08 14.02 12.76
CA SER A 124 4.46 15.25 13.46
C SER A 124 5.74 15.88 12.86
N ALA A 125 5.90 17.21 13.00
CA ALA A 125 6.97 17.99 12.33
C ALA A 125 8.41 17.46 12.57
N HIS A 126 8.66 16.81 13.71
CA HIS A 126 9.96 16.26 14.09
C HIS A 126 10.35 14.98 13.31
N GLN A 127 9.38 14.23 12.79
CA GLN A 127 9.63 12.97 12.08
C GLN A 127 9.90 13.18 10.57
N ARG A 128 9.60 14.39 10.06
CA ARG A 128 9.80 14.80 8.66
C ARG A 128 11.27 14.84 8.22
N GLN A 129 12.21 14.88 9.18
CA GLN A 129 13.63 15.16 8.92
C GLN A 129 14.44 13.95 8.41
N TRP A 130 13.88 12.73 8.48
CA TRP A 130 14.58 11.49 8.11
C TRP A 130 14.26 10.98 6.70
N ALA A 131 13.21 11.50 6.06
CA ALA A 131 12.70 11.03 4.76
C ALA A 131 13.24 11.83 3.55
N VAL A 132 14.35 12.55 3.71
CA VAL A 132 14.92 13.44 2.68
C VAL A 132 15.98 12.74 1.81
N MET A 133 16.48 11.56 2.20
CA MET A 133 17.72 11.01 1.64
C MET A 133 17.62 10.18 0.33
N VAL A 134 16.45 10.02 -0.30
CA VAL A 134 16.33 9.12 -1.48
C VAL A 134 15.95 9.84 -2.78
N VAL A 135 15.62 11.14 -2.74
CA VAL A 135 15.13 11.88 -3.92
C VAL A 135 16.10 12.97 -4.39
N GLU A 136 17.16 13.27 -3.63
CA GLU A 136 18.18 14.23 -4.04
C GLU A 136 19.53 13.53 -4.27
N TYR A 137 19.73 13.01 -5.49
CA TYR A 137 21.06 13.03 -6.11
C TYR A 137 20.91 13.59 -7.54
N PRO A 138 21.85 14.44 -7.98
CA PRO A 138 21.74 15.36 -9.12
C PRO A 138 21.61 14.69 -10.49
#